data_AF-A0A1M5I409-F1
#
_entry.id   AF-A0A1M5I409-F1
#
_cell.length_a   1.000
_cell.length_b   1.000
_cell.length_c   1.000
_cell.angle_alpha   90.00
_cell.angle_beta   90.00
_cell.angle_gamma   90.00
#
_symmetry.space_group_name_H-M   'P 1'
#
loop_
_entity.id
_entity.type
_entity.pdbx_description
1 polymer ?
#
loop_
_entity_poly.entity_id
_entity_poly.type
_entity_poly.pdbx_seq_one_letter_code
_entity_poly.pdbx_strand_id
1 'polypeptide(L)'
;MKYRVATASLNLRDFPATDHNSKILTQIPFRHTVKLIDKTTTDWWKVKLLNGDKEGFVLSKDIEALDESNIKSTDIEVPNFEPSSKSRLDSKEETYKPISDPSIPFRDLTSLESKLSSIRGIIDALDVSRSFRYEKDAADTYCNIYTFDYCFFAKVYIPRLRWTDKAIEELEKGNEVAVVFGDTVRPFYSNYIYDWFLQSAKEFGWQRIDNVDELQNKVNANGGVGIICAKRFILNKSGHIVVVVPETDTEKAYRKDGKVIYPLQSQAGADNYNYFSEIRKDWWDNKDPEKGYSSAIFYYHE
;
A
#
# COMPACT_ATOMS: atom_id res chain seq x y z
N MET A 1 -11.27 -24.80 0.83
CA MET A 1 -11.34 -23.89 1.97
C MET A 1 -10.30 -22.81 1.81
N LYS A 2 -10.76 -21.57 1.66
CA LYS A 2 -9.90 -20.39 1.58
C LYS A 2 -9.68 -19.79 2.98
N TYR A 3 -8.52 -19.19 3.16
CA TYR A 3 -8.12 -18.46 4.36
C TYR A 3 -7.60 -17.08 3.95
N ARG A 4 -7.65 -16.10 4.85
CA ARG A 4 -7.02 -14.79 4.65
C ARG A 4 -5.92 -14.56 5.67
N VAL A 5 -4.87 -13.86 5.27
CA VAL A 5 -3.81 -13.44 6.20
C VAL A 5 -4.36 -12.45 7.23
N ALA A 6 -4.21 -12.79 8.51
CA ALA A 6 -4.75 -12.04 9.65
C ALA A 6 -3.68 -11.19 10.37
N THR A 7 -2.45 -11.18 9.86
CA THR A 7 -1.31 -10.39 10.39
C THR A 7 -0.80 -9.39 9.35
N ALA A 8 -0.11 -8.32 9.79
CA ALA A 8 0.39 -7.27 8.91
C ALA A 8 1.32 -7.81 7.80
N SER A 9 2.08 -8.87 8.08
CA SER A 9 2.86 -9.59 7.07
C SER A 9 3.08 -11.05 7.47
N LEU A 10 2.87 -11.98 6.54
CA LEU A 10 3.03 -13.43 6.76
C LEU A 10 4.11 -13.99 5.85
N ASN A 11 5.12 -14.66 6.39
CA ASN A 11 6.16 -15.29 5.57
C ASN A 11 5.65 -16.62 4.98
N LEU A 12 5.65 -16.75 3.66
CA LEU A 12 5.52 -18.05 2.99
C LEU A 12 6.89 -18.72 2.99
N ARG A 13 6.96 -19.96 3.50
CA ARG A 13 8.23 -20.70 3.62
C ARG A 13 8.22 -21.98 2.79
N ASP A 14 9.39 -22.44 2.40
CA ASP A 14 9.56 -23.72 1.69
C ASP A 14 9.28 -24.94 2.58
N PHE A 15 9.57 -24.83 3.88
CA PHE A 15 9.29 -25.85 4.90
C PHE A 15 8.76 -25.23 6.20
N PRO A 16 8.04 -26.00 7.04
CA PRO A 16 7.75 -25.62 8.42
C PRO A 16 9.01 -25.18 9.15
N ALA A 17 9.03 -24.00 9.77
CA ALA A 17 10.21 -23.53 10.48
C ALA A 17 10.35 -24.29 11.81
N THR A 18 11.21 -25.31 11.83
CA THR A 18 11.79 -25.90 13.04
C THR A 18 13.29 -25.59 13.00
N ASP A 19 13.72 -24.58 13.75
CA ASP A 19 15.12 -24.24 14.00
C ASP A 19 15.99 -24.04 12.74
N HIS A 20 15.85 -22.85 12.13
CA HIS A 20 16.73 -22.28 11.09
C HIS A 20 16.80 -22.94 9.71
N ASN A 21 16.07 -24.04 9.47
CA ASN A 21 16.15 -24.79 8.20
C ASN A 21 15.18 -24.35 7.09
N SER A 22 14.45 -23.24 7.24
CA SER A 22 13.46 -22.80 6.25
C SER A 22 13.80 -21.46 5.61
N LYS A 23 13.68 -21.41 4.29
CA LYS A 23 13.84 -20.19 3.48
C LYS A 23 12.50 -19.49 3.35
N ILE A 24 12.51 -18.17 3.47
CA ILE A 24 11.35 -17.34 3.12
C ILE A 24 11.27 -17.28 1.59
N LEU A 25 10.18 -17.81 1.03
CA LEU A 25 9.89 -17.78 -0.40
C LEU A 25 9.34 -16.42 -0.83
N THR A 26 8.47 -15.83 -0.02
CA THR A 26 7.89 -14.50 -0.21
C THR A 26 7.20 -14.01 1.07
N GLN A 27 6.91 -12.71 1.15
CA GLN A 27 6.02 -12.16 2.18
C GLN A 27 4.62 -11.99 1.58
N ILE A 28 3.65 -12.60 2.23
CA ILE A 28 2.24 -12.50 1.91
C ILE A 28 1.68 -11.27 2.64
N PRO A 29 1.09 -10.30 1.92
CA PRO A 29 0.48 -9.12 2.54
C PRO A 29 -0.72 -9.47 3.43
N PHE A 30 -1.02 -8.60 4.38
CA PHE A 30 -2.27 -8.65 5.17
C PHE A 30 -3.50 -8.77 4.25
N ARG A 31 -4.49 -9.57 4.68
CA ARG A 31 -5.73 -9.88 3.96
C ARG A 31 -5.59 -10.55 2.59
N HIS A 32 -4.38 -10.94 2.19
CA HIS A 32 -4.25 -11.78 0.99
C HIS A 32 -4.90 -13.14 1.23
N THR A 33 -5.60 -13.64 0.21
CA THR A 33 -6.28 -14.93 0.30
C THR A 33 -5.33 -16.06 -0.10
N VAL A 34 -5.35 -17.13 0.67
CA VAL A 34 -4.59 -18.35 0.40
C VAL A 34 -5.53 -19.55 0.39
N LYS A 35 -5.26 -20.49 -0.50
CA LYS A 35 -5.96 -21.77 -0.56
C LYS A 35 -5.21 -22.77 0.31
N LEU A 36 -5.90 -23.33 1.30
CA LEU A 36 -5.32 -24.40 2.09
C LEU A 36 -5.11 -25.64 1.20
N ILE A 37 -3.89 -26.20 1.20
CA ILE A 37 -3.56 -27.46 0.54
C ILE A 37 -3.56 -28.59 1.57
N ASP A 38 -2.84 -28.41 2.68
CA ASP A 38 -2.67 -29.46 3.68
C ASP A 38 -2.59 -28.90 5.10
N LYS A 39 -3.25 -29.58 6.04
CA LYS A 39 -3.14 -29.34 7.48
C LYS A 39 -2.21 -30.40 8.05
N THR A 40 -0.96 -30.02 8.30
CA THR A 40 -0.07 -30.89 9.06
C THR A 40 -0.51 -30.94 10.53
N THR A 41 -0.03 -31.92 11.31
CA THR A 41 -0.29 -31.98 12.77
C THR A 41 0.44 -30.89 13.57
N THR A 42 1.21 -30.04 12.89
CA THR A 42 1.91 -28.89 13.45
C THR A 42 1.11 -27.61 13.23
N ASP A 43 1.54 -26.52 13.86
CA ASP A 43 0.99 -25.18 13.61
C ASP A 43 1.32 -24.64 12.20
N TRP A 44 2.05 -25.39 11.37
CA TRP A 44 2.38 -25.01 9.99
C TRP A 44 1.45 -25.68 8.99
N TRP A 45 0.72 -24.86 8.24
CA TRP A 45 -0.17 -25.33 7.18
C TRP A 45 0.41 -25.04 5.81
N LYS A 46 0.24 -25.99 4.89
CA LYS A 46 0.65 -25.80 3.49
C LYS A 46 -0.47 -25.07 2.76
N VAL A 47 -0.13 -23.97 2.10
CA VAL A 47 -1.07 -23.12 1.37
C VAL A 47 -0.56 -22.81 -0.04
N LYS A 48 -1.49 -22.54 -0.96
CA LYS A 48 -1.24 -21.98 -2.29
C LYS A 48 -1.69 -20.52 -2.30
N LEU A 49 -0.89 -19.63 -2.87
CA LEU A 49 -1.34 -18.27 -3.19
C LEU A 49 -2.31 -18.33 -4.36
N LEU A 50 -3.50 -17.75 -4.24
CA LEU A 50 -4.51 -17.85 -5.31
C LEU A 50 -4.17 -16.97 -6.52
N ASN A 51 -3.48 -15.85 -6.31
CA ASN A 51 -2.96 -14.98 -7.36
C ASN A 51 -1.68 -15.48 -8.06
N GLY A 52 -1.27 -16.74 -7.83
CA GLY A 52 -0.08 -17.33 -8.45
C GLY A 52 0.00 -18.85 -8.31
N ASP A 53 1.17 -19.42 -8.60
CA ASP A 53 1.41 -20.86 -8.47
C ASP A 53 2.31 -21.23 -7.29
N LYS A 54 2.70 -20.25 -6.47
CA LYS A 54 3.55 -20.50 -5.31
C LYS A 54 2.77 -21.23 -4.22
N GLU A 55 3.39 -22.29 -3.74
CA GLU A 55 2.97 -23.05 -2.58
C GLU A 55 4.05 -22.98 -1.50
N GLY A 56 3.64 -23.08 -0.25
CA GLY A 56 4.57 -23.12 0.88
C GLY A 56 3.84 -23.25 2.20
N PHE A 57 4.57 -23.06 3.28
CA PHE A 57 4.09 -23.22 4.64
C PHE A 57 3.96 -21.88 5.35
N VAL A 58 2.86 -21.73 6.09
CA VAL A 58 2.55 -20.58 6.93
C VAL A 58 2.10 -21.03 8.31
N LEU A 59 2.23 -20.15 9.31
CA LEU A 59 1.67 -20.41 10.63
C LEU A 59 0.14 -20.27 10.60
N SER A 60 -0.56 -21.30 11.08
CA SER A 60 -2.02 -21.39 11.08
C SER A 60 -2.68 -20.26 11.88
N LYS A 61 -2.05 -19.82 12.97
CA LYS A 61 -2.53 -18.70 13.81
C LYS A 61 -2.54 -17.35 13.10
N ASP A 62 -1.76 -17.20 12.02
CA ASP A 62 -1.60 -15.95 11.28
C ASP A 62 -2.56 -15.87 10.07
N ILE A 63 -3.45 -16.86 9.93
CA ILE A 63 -4.48 -16.91 8.90
C ILE A 63 -5.85 -17.22 9.54
N GLU A 64 -6.92 -16.68 8.98
CA GLU A 64 -8.29 -16.91 9.44
C GLU A 64 -9.16 -17.43 8.29
N ALA A 65 -10.13 -18.29 8.63
CA ALA A 65 -11.01 -18.90 7.63
C ALA A 65 -11.90 -17.85 6.96
N LEU A 66 -12.08 -17.97 5.64
CA LEU A 66 -13.11 -17.23 4.93
C LEU A 66 -14.41 -18.05 4.94
N ASP A 67 -15.52 -17.42 5.34
CA ASP A 67 -16.84 -18.01 5.26
C ASP A 67 -17.35 -17.95 3.81
N GLU A 68 -17.19 -19.06 3.09
CA GLU A 68 -17.62 -19.19 1.68
C GLU A 68 -19.15 -19.12 1.51
N SER A 69 -19.94 -19.21 2.60
CA SER A 69 -21.40 -19.14 2.54
C SER A 69 -21.97 -17.71 2.58
N ASN A 70 -21.13 -16.72 2.88
CA ASN A 70 -21.55 -15.33 3.05
C ASN A 70 -20.47 -14.36 2.55
N ILE A 71 -20.04 -14.55 1.29
CA ILE A 71 -19.01 -13.73 0.64
C ILE A 71 -19.50 -12.28 0.58
N LYS A 72 -18.90 -11.41 1.39
CA LYS A 72 -19.06 -9.96 1.22
C LYS A 72 -18.17 -9.51 0.06
N SER A 73 -18.48 -8.37 -0.54
CA SER A 73 -17.58 -7.73 -1.54
C SER A 73 -16.14 -7.55 -1.01
N THR A 74 -15.97 -7.44 0.31
CA THR A 74 -14.67 -7.33 0.98
C THR A 74 -13.93 -8.66 1.16
N ASP A 75 -14.58 -9.80 0.90
CA ASP A 75 -13.97 -11.12 0.89
C ASP A 75 -13.51 -11.55 -0.52
N ILE A 76 -13.75 -10.71 -1.55
CA ILE A 76 -13.14 -10.87 -2.87
C ILE A 76 -11.63 -10.70 -2.70
N GLU A 77 -10.88 -11.68 -3.19
CA GLU A 77 -9.42 -11.67 -3.12
C GLU A 77 -8.86 -10.38 -3.70
N VAL A 78 -7.94 -9.73 -2.98
CA VAL A 78 -7.23 -8.58 -3.52
C VAL A 78 -6.32 -9.04 -4.65
N PRO A 79 -6.40 -8.46 -5.86
CA PRO A 79 -5.47 -8.79 -6.93
C PRO A 79 -4.09 -8.20 -6.62
N ASN A 80 -3.09 -9.05 -6.44
CA ASN A 80 -1.70 -8.62 -6.28
C ASN A 80 -0.77 -9.51 -7.10
N PHE A 81 0.20 -8.89 -7.76
CA PHE A 81 1.31 -9.63 -8.34
C PHE A 81 2.41 -9.86 -7.32
N GLU A 82 3.15 -10.95 -7.52
CA GLU A 82 4.46 -11.13 -6.90
C GLU A 82 5.44 -10.03 -7.35
N PRO A 83 6.41 -9.67 -6.49
CA PRO A 83 7.53 -8.82 -6.90
C PRO A 83 8.27 -9.42 -8.11
N SER A 84 8.82 -8.56 -8.95
CA SER A 84 9.55 -8.95 -10.15
C SER A 84 10.89 -8.23 -10.23
N SER A 85 11.91 -8.90 -10.78
CA SER A 85 13.22 -8.29 -11.03
C SER A 85 13.17 -7.13 -12.05
N LYS A 86 12.08 -7.03 -12.83
CA LYS A 86 11.83 -5.90 -13.74
C LYS A 86 11.18 -4.70 -13.06
N SER A 87 10.57 -4.90 -11.90
CA SER A 87 10.00 -3.85 -11.07
C SER A 87 11.07 -3.34 -10.10
N ARG A 88 11.78 -2.30 -10.52
CA ARG A 88 12.94 -1.71 -9.83
C ARG A 88 12.97 -0.20 -10.02
N LEU A 89 13.79 0.50 -9.23
CA LEU A 89 13.83 1.97 -9.17
C LEU A 89 14.35 2.61 -10.47
N ASP A 90 15.20 1.91 -11.22
CA ASP A 90 15.77 2.34 -12.52
C ASP A 90 14.93 1.88 -13.72
N SER A 91 13.67 1.48 -13.52
CA SER A 91 12.80 0.94 -14.57
C SER A 91 11.36 1.43 -14.46
N LYS A 92 10.74 1.66 -15.62
CA LYS A 92 9.28 1.85 -15.76
C LYS A 92 8.55 0.58 -16.18
N GLU A 93 9.26 -0.53 -16.37
CA GLU A 93 8.64 -1.83 -16.62
C GLU A 93 7.96 -2.36 -15.35
N GLU A 94 6.80 -3.00 -15.53
CA GLU A 94 6.08 -3.71 -14.47
C GLU A 94 5.83 -2.88 -13.19
N THR A 95 5.63 -1.56 -13.30
CA THR A 95 5.29 -0.66 -12.16
C THR A 95 3.95 -0.95 -11.49
N TYR A 96 3.20 -1.91 -12.04
CA TYR A 96 1.99 -2.48 -11.44
C TYR A 96 2.29 -3.63 -10.47
N LYS A 97 3.57 -4.06 -10.35
CA LYS A 97 4.04 -5.07 -9.40
C LYS A 97 4.86 -4.40 -8.28
N PRO A 98 4.88 -4.99 -7.07
CA PRO A 98 5.80 -4.56 -6.01
C PRO A 98 7.26 -4.60 -6.49
N ILE A 99 8.08 -3.70 -5.94
CA ILE A 99 9.53 -3.70 -6.19
C ILE A 99 10.16 -4.95 -5.57
N SER A 100 11.10 -5.57 -6.29
CA SER A 100 11.97 -6.62 -5.77
C SER A 100 13.40 -6.10 -5.64
N ASP A 101 13.70 -5.50 -4.49
CA ASP A 101 15.03 -4.95 -4.21
C ASP A 101 15.38 -5.16 -2.72
N PRO A 102 16.40 -5.98 -2.41
CA PRO A 102 16.80 -6.26 -1.03
C PRO A 102 17.54 -5.11 -0.35
N SER A 103 17.99 -4.08 -1.10
CA SER A 103 18.64 -2.90 -0.52
C SER A 103 17.65 -1.91 0.11
N ILE A 104 16.36 -2.01 -0.24
CA ILE A 104 15.32 -1.17 0.33
C ILE A 104 14.87 -1.80 1.66
N PRO A 105 15.05 -1.11 2.81
CA PRO A 105 14.65 -1.66 4.09
C PRO A 105 13.12 -1.72 4.17
N PHE A 106 12.60 -2.73 4.87
CA PHE A 106 11.22 -2.67 5.36
C PHE A 106 11.17 -1.86 6.65
N ARG A 107 10.01 -1.27 6.94
CA ARG A 107 9.75 -0.62 8.23
C ARG A 107 9.93 -1.65 9.36
N ASP A 108 10.76 -1.27 10.33
CA ASP A 108 11.01 -2.00 11.55
C ASP A 108 9.92 -1.65 12.57
N LEU A 109 9.25 -2.66 13.10
CA LEU A 109 8.11 -2.50 14.02
C LEU A 109 8.48 -2.78 15.48
N THR A 110 9.78 -2.96 15.80
CA THR A 110 10.24 -3.37 17.13
C THR A 110 10.12 -2.26 18.19
N SER A 111 10.39 -1.01 17.83
CA SER A 111 10.32 0.16 18.72
C SER A 111 9.96 1.43 17.94
N LEU A 112 9.50 2.48 18.64
CA LEU A 112 9.23 3.79 18.01
C LEU A 112 10.46 4.32 17.28
N GLU A 113 11.63 4.26 17.91
CA GLU A 113 12.90 4.71 17.31
C GLU A 113 13.21 3.95 16.02
N SER A 114 13.04 2.62 16.02
CA SER A 114 13.25 1.79 14.83
C SER A 114 12.23 2.05 13.72
N LYS A 115 10.96 2.32 14.06
CA LYS A 115 9.93 2.70 13.09
C LYS A 115 10.29 4.01 12.40
N LEU A 116 10.67 5.02 13.19
CA LEU A 116 11.04 6.34 12.67
C LEU A 116 12.30 6.27 11.79
N SER A 117 13.34 5.56 12.24
CA SER A 117 14.59 5.44 11.48
C SER A 117 14.42 4.62 10.20
N SER A 118 13.67 3.52 10.24
CA SER A 118 13.42 2.69 9.06
C SER A 118 12.50 3.38 8.04
N ILE A 119 11.52 4.20 8.45
CA ILE A 119 10.74 5.03 7.52
C ILE A 119 11.64 6.01 6.77
N ARG A 120 12.60 6.65 7.46
CA ARG A 120 13.58 7.53 6.81
C ARG A 120 14.41 6.73 5.80
N GLY A 121 14.88 5.55 6.18
CA GLY A 121 15.59 4.64 5.28
C GLY A 121 14.79 4.22 4.04
N ILE A 122 13.46 4.04 4.16
CA ILE A 122 12.59 3.79 3.01
C ILE A 122 12.57 5.00 2.07
N ILE A 123 12.36 6.21 2.60
CA ILE A 123 12.30 7.43 1.79
C ILE A 123 13.62 7.66 1.06
N ASP A 124 14.74 7.50 1.76
CA ASP A 124 16.08 7.67 1.21
C ASP A 124 16.40 6.61 0.13
N ALA A 125 15.95 5.36 0.32
CA ALA A 125 16.17 4.29 -0.65
C ALA A 125 15.27 4.43 -1.88
N LEU A 126 14.01 4.81 -1.71
CA LEU A 126 13.10 5.05 -2.84
C LEU A 126 13.49 6.30 -3.64
N ASP A 127 14.07 7.31 -2.98
CA ASP A 127 14.54 8.59 -3.51
C ASP A 127 13.67 9.10 -4.65
N VAL A 128 12.43 9.46 -4.32
CA VAL A 128 11.41 9.83 -5.30
C VAL A 128 11.86 10.98 -6.20
N SER A 129 12.74 11.85 -5.69
CA SER A 129 13.30 12.98 -6.42
C SER A 129 14.28 12.60 -7.54
N ARG A 130 14.88 11.40 -7.51
CA ARG A 130 15.91 10.95 -8.46
C ARG A 130 15.62 9.62 -9.15
N SER A 131 14.68 8.84 -8.62
CA SER A 131 14.36 7.51 -9.15
C SER A 131 13.57 7.58 -10.47
N PHE A 132 14.08 6.89 -11.50
CA PHE A 132 13.48 6.84 -12.84
C PHE A 132 12.06 6.28 -12.82
N ARG A 133 11.78 5.34 -11.91
CA ARG A 133 10.46 4.74 -11.72
C ARG A 133 9.37 5.76 -11.41
N TYR A 134 9.72 6.86 -10.73
CA TYR A 134 8.77 7.89 -10.29
C TYR A 134 8.83 9.16 -11.13
N GLU A 135 9.72 9.22 -12.12
CA GLU A 135 9.83 10.36 -13.03
C GLU A 135 8.56 10.47 -13.87
N LYS A 136 7.85 11.60 -13.74
CA LYS A 136 6.66 11.90 -14.56
C LYS A 136 7.01 11.89 -16.05
N ASP A 137 6.01 11.74 -16.90
CA ASP A 137 6.15 12.00 -18.33
C ASP A 137 5.13 13.06 -18.79
N ALA A 138 5.00 13.25 -20.11
CA ALA A 138 4.10 14.25 -20.66
C ALA A 138 2.61 13.93 -20.39
N ALA A 139 2.28 12.67 -20.13
CA ALA A 139 0.91 12.20 -19.97
C ALA A 139 0.52 11.97 -18.51
N ASP A 140 1.44 11.51 -17.66
CA ASP A 140 1.08 11.05 -16.31
C ASP A 140 2.10 11.40 -15.21
N THR A 141 1.61 11.39 -13.98
CA THR A 141 2.40 11.43 -12.74
C THR A 141 2.25 10.11 -11.99
N TYR A 142 3.24 9.77 -11.18
CA TYR A 142 3.35 8.43 -10.60
C TYR A 142 3.12 8.41 -9.09
N CYS A 143 2.31 9.34 -8.59
CA CYS A 143 1.99 9.51 -7.17
C CYS A 143 1.42 8.23 -6.55
N ASN A 144 0.50 7.56 -7.24
CA ASN A 144 -0.07 6.28 -6.81
C ASN A 144 0.97 5.15 -6.76
N ILE A 145 1.94 5.13 -7.69
CA ILE A 145 3.00 4.12 -7.72
C ILE A 145 3.96 4.34 -6.55
N TYR A 146 4.39 5.59 -6.34
CA TYR A 146 5.24 5.95 -5.21
C TYR A 146 4.58 5.65 -3.86
N THR A 147 3.30 6.05 -3.68
CA THR A 147 2.55 5.74 -2.46
C THR A 147 2.41 4.23 -2.26
N PHE A 148 2.16 3.46 -3.32
CA PHE A 148 2.10 2.00 -3.22
C PHE A 148 3.43 1.39 -2.77
N ASP A 149 4.54 1.76 -3.41
CA ASP A 149 5.86 1.22 -3.06
C ASP A 149 6.27 1.62 -1.63
N TYR A 150 6.04 2.89 -1.24
CA TYR A 150 6.27 3.36 0.13
C TYR A 150 5.45 2.54 1.14
N CYS A 151 4.15 2.37 0.91
CA CYS A 151 3.28 1.60 1.80
C CYS A 151 3.70 0.12 1.86
N PHE A 152 4.10 -0.47 0.73
CA PHE A 152 4.61 -1.85 0.67
C PHE A 152 5.82 -2.05 1.58
N PHE A 153 6.84 -1.19 1.47
CA PHE A 153 8.01 -1.26 2.36
C PHE A 153 7.68 -0.84 3.80
N ALA A 154 6.69 0.03 4.00
CA ALA A 154 6.17 0.38 5.31
C ALA A 154 5.33 -0.72 5.97
N LYS A 155 5.09 -1.86 5.29
CA LYS A 155 4.23 -2.96 5.77
C LYS A 155 2.78 -2.50 6.02
N VAL A 156 2.28 -1.60 5.20
CA VAL A 156 0.89 -1.12 5.23
C VAL A 156 0.25 -1.38 3.87
N TYR A 157 -0.98 -1.91 3.88
CA TYR A 157 -1.67 -2.23 2.63
C TYR A 157 -2.36 -1.01 2.03
N ILE A 158 -2.12 -0.76 0.74
CA ILE A 158 -2.90 0.11 -0.12
C ILE A 158 -3.06 -0.58 -1.48
N PRO A 159 -4.22 -0.50 -2.16
CA PRO A 159 -4.40 -1.23 -3.40
C PRO A 159 -3.61 -0.62 -4.56
N ARG A 160 -2.95 -1.48 -5.34
CA ARG A 160 -2.33 -1.11 -6.62
C ARG A 160 -3.23 -1.44 -7.82
N LEU A 161 -4.02 -2.50 -7.68
CA LEU A 161 -4.80 -3.13 -8.73
C LEU A 161 -6.23 -3.36 -8.28
N ARG A 162 -7.16 -3.28 -9.23
CA ARG A 162 -8.54 -3.73 -9.09
C ARG A 162 -8.85 -4.83 -10.09
N TRP A 163 -9.76 -5.72 -9.73
CA TRP A 163 -10.40 -6.60 -10.70
C TRP A 163 -11.25 -5.77 -11.67
N THR A 164 -11.34 -6.26 -12.90
CA THR A 164 -12.36 -5.80 -13.85
C THR A 164 -13.73 -6.32 -13.43
N ASP A 165 -14.79 -5.65 -13.87
CA ASP A 165 -16.17 -6.01 -13.52
C ASP A 165 -16.47 -7.46 -13.96
N LYS A 166 -16.00 -7.87 -15.14
CA LYS A 166 -16.06 -9.26 -15.62
C LYS A 166 -15.33 -10.24 -14.69
N ALA A 167 -14.17 -9.88 -14.17
CA ALA A 167 -13.43 -10.73 -13.23
C ALA A 167 -14.16 -10.83 -11.89
N ILE A 168 -14.79 -9.74 -11.42
CA ILE A 168 -15.61 -9.73 -10.20
C ILE A 168 -16.78 -10.71 -10.35
N GLU A 169 -17.52 -10.66 -11.46
CA GLU A 169 -18.64 -11.57 -11.71
C GLU A 169 -18.23 -13.06 -11.64
N GLU A 170 -17.03 -13.40 -12.12
CA GLU A 170 -16.52 -14.77 -12.06
C GLU A 170 -16.09 -15.16 -10.64
N LEU A 171 -15.44 -14.25 -9.91
CA LEU A 171 -15.05 -14.47 -8.51
C LEU A 171 -16.29 -14.65 -7.61
N GLU A 172 -17.36 -13.89 -7.85
CA GLU A 172 -18.63 -14.00 -7.12
C GLU A 172 -19.35 -15.33 -7.36
N LYS A 173 -19.15 -15.95 -8.53
CA LYS A 173 -19.63 -17.32 -8.82
C LYS A 173 -18.76 -18.41 -8.17
N GLY A 174 -17.68 -18.02 -7.50
CA GLY A 174 -16.72 -18.94 -6.89
C GLY A 174 -15.65 -19.47 -7.86
N ASN A 175 -15.59 -18.96 -9.09
CA ASN A 175 -14.56 -19.35 -10.05
C ASN A 175 -13.20 -18.77 -9.67
N GLU A 176 -12.12 -19.46 -10.03
CA GLU A 176 -10.76 -18.91 -9.92
C GLU A 176 -10.49 -18.01 -11.13
N VAL A 177 -9.97 -16.80 -10.90
CA VAL A 177 -9.61 -15.85 -11.95
C VAL A 177 -8.12 -15.52 -11.85
N ALA A 178 -7.38 -15.78 -12.93
CA ALA A 178 -5.96 -15.45 -12.97
C ALA A 178 -5.72 -13.93 -13.00
N VAL A 179 -4.68 -13.47 -12.32
CA VAL A 179 -4.25 -12.06 -12.36
C VAL A 179 -3.49 -11.78 -13.65
N VAL A 180 -4.12 -11.09 -14.60
CA VAL A 180 -3.54 -10.74 -15.90
C VAL A 180 -3.70 -9.24 -16.12
N PHE A 181 -2.58 -8.52 -16.11
CA PHE A 181 -2.58 -7.06 -16.25
C PHE A 181 -3.11 -6.65 -17.63
N GLY A 182 -4.06 -5.72 -17.67
CA GLY A 182 -4.66 -5.29 -18.93
C GLY A 182 -5.75 -6.24 -19.47
N ASP A 183 -5.98 -7.38 -18.82
CA ASP A 183 -7.13 -8.25 -19.08
C ASP A 183 -8.05 -8.33 -17.86
N THR A 184 -7.71 -9.15 -16.85
CA THR A 184 -8.56 -9.36 -15.67
C THR A 184 -8.39 -8.31 -14.59
N VAL A 185 -7.26 -7.59 -14.56
CA VAL A 185 -6.99 -6.51 -13.61
C VAL A 185 -6.62 -5.19 -14.27
N ARG A 186 -6.87 -4.09 -13.57
CA ARG A 186 -6.56 -2.71 -13.97
C ARG A 186 -5.88 -1.95 -12.84
N PRO A 187 -5.05 -0.93 -13.12
CA PRO A 187 -4.45 -0.11 -12.09
C PRO A 187 -5.50 0.71 -11.32
N PHE A 188 -5.28 0.90 -10.02
CA PHE A 188 -5.94 1.95 -9.25
C PHE A 188 -5.28 3.31 -9.57
N TYR A 189 -6.05 4.22 -10.18
CA TYR A 189 -5.69 5.65 -10.22
C TYR A 189 -6.12 6.32 -8.92
N SER A 190 -5.55 7.49 -8.60
CA SER A 190 -5.77 8.18 -7.33
C SER A 190 -7.25 8.43 -6.99
N ASN A 191 -8.13 8.68 -7.99
CA ASN A 191 -9.58 8.80 -7.76
C ASN A 191 -10.21 7.50 -7.24
N TYR A 192 -9.76 6.35 -7.74
CA TYR A 192 -10.26 5.05 -7.29
C TYR A 192 -9.67 4.68 -5.92
N ILE A 193 -8.42 5.07 -5.63
CA ILE A 193 -7.82 4.88 -4.31
C ILE A 193 -8.59 5.70 -3.27
N TYR A 194 -9.00 6.93 -3.61
CA TYR A 194 -9.87 7.75 -2.79
C TYR A 194 -11.17 7.00 -2.43
N ASP A 195 -11.84 6.42 -3.43
CA ASP A 195 -13.09 5.70 -3.22
C ASP A 195 -12.88 4.42 -2.38
N TRP A 196 -11.77 3.70 -2.60
CA TRP A 196 -11.37 2.56 -1.78
C TRP A 196 -11.12 2.95 -0.32
N PHE A 197 -10.52 4.12 -0.05
CA PHE A 197 -10.30 4.59 1.31
C PHE A 197 -11.61 4.76 2.09
N LEU A 198 -12.63 5.30 1.44
CA LEU A 198 -13.95 5.50 2.04
C LEU A 198 -14.68 4.18 2.28
N GLN A 199 -14.52 3.21 1.39
CA GLN A 199 -15.30 1.97 1.39
C GLN A 199 -14.67 0.86 2.23
N SER A 200 -13.34 0.74 2.22
CA SER A 200 -12.69 -0.50 2.64
C SER A 200 -11.53 -0.29 3.61
N ALA A 201 -10.88 0.89 3.64
CA ALA A 201 -9.59 1.03 4.32
C ALA A 201 -9.60 0.70 5.82
N LYS A 202 -10.73 0.88 6.51
CA LYS A 202 -10.90 0.46 7.92
C LYS A 202 -10.58 -1.02 8.14
N GLU A 203 -10.97 -1.89 7.21
CA GLU A 203 -10.73 -3.33 7.31
C GLU A 203 -9.25 -3.69 7.12
N PHE A 204 -8.49 -2.76 6.53
CA PHE A 204 -7.05 -2.84 6.29
C PHE A 204 -6.24 -2.03 7.32
N GLY A 205 -6.83 -1.69 8.47
CA GLY A 205 -6.14 -1.03 9.58
C GLY A 205 -6.06 0.50 9.51
N TRP A 206 -6.56 1.11 8.43
CA TRP A 206 -6.54 2.56 8.29
C TRP A 206 -7.62 3.23 9.13
N GLN A 207 -7.24 4.36 9.73
CA GLN A 207 -8.09 5.21 10.54
C GLN A 207 -8.29 6.54 9.83
N ARG A 208 -9.54 6.95 9.65
CA ARG A 208 -9.84 8.28 9.10
C ARG A 208 -9.50 9.35 10.13
N ILE A 209 -8.85 10.41 9.68
CA ILE A 209 -8.44 11.57 10.48
C ILE A 209 -9.13 12.82 9.95
N ASP A 210 -9.51 13.73 10.83
CA ASP A 210 -10.31 14.90 10.46
C ASP A 210 -9.46 16.06 9.93
N ASN A 211 -8.21 16.19 10.41
CA ASN A 211 -7.34 17.30 10.04
C ASN A 211 -5.86 16.91 10.02
N VAL A 212 -5.05 17.71 9.32
CA VAL A 212 -3.62 17.44 9.11
C VAL A 212 -2.77 17.60 10.38
N ASP A 213 -3.24 18.35 11.38
CA ASP A 213 -2.53 18.51 12.66
C ASP A 213 -2.56 17.22 13.48
N GLU A 214 -3.75 16.64 13.64
CA GLU A 214 -3.87 15.32 14.25
C GLU A 214 -3.09 14.26 13.47
N LEU A 215 -3.16 14.30 12.12
CA LEU A 215 -2.47 13.33 11.27
C LEU A 215 -0.96 13.39 11.49
N GLN A 216 -0.34 14.58 11.40
CA GLN A 216 1.10 14.73 11.60
C GLN A 216 1.52 14.30 13.01
N ASN A 217 0.75 14.70 14.03
CA ASN A 217 1.04 14.36 15.42
C ASN A 217 1.01 12.83 15.65
N LYS A 218 0.04 12.12 15.06
CA LYS A 218 -0.02 10.64 15.11
C LYS A 218 1.15 9.98 14.40
N VAL A 219 1.47 10.45 13.18
CA VAL A 219 2.59 9.92 12.40
C VAL A 219 3.91 10.08 13.16
N ASN A 220 4.15 11.24 13.77
CA ASN A 220 5.33 11.50 14.59
C ASN A 220 5.39 10.63 15.85
N ALA A 221 4.28 10.54 16.60
CA ALA A 221 4.25 9.90 17.91
C ALA A 221 4.43 8.38 17.84
N ASN A 222 4.03 7.78 16.72
CA ASN A 222 3.95 6.32 16.60
C ASN A 222 4.87 5.74 15.52
N GLY A 223 5.47 6.56 14.67
CA GLY A 223 6.19 6.08 13.48
C GLY A 223 5.25 5.36 12.50
N GLY A 224 4.03 5.89 12.36
CA GLY A 224 3.00 5.38 11.47
C GLY A 224 3.10 5.94 10.04
N VAL A 225 2.12 5.60 9.21
CA VAL A 225 1.96 6.11 7.85
C VAL A 225 0.74 7.01 7.78
N GLY A 226 0.90 8.22 7.27
CA GLY A 226 -0.22 9.09 6.93
C GLY A 226 -0.44 9.18 5.43
N ILE A 227 -1.68 9.43 5.02
CA ILE A 227 -2.07 9.63 3.62
C ILE A 227 -2.96 10.86 3.52
N ILE A 228 -2.69 11.70 2.51
CA ILE A 228 -3.65 12.67 1.99
C ILE A 228 -4.00 12.23 0.57
N CYS A 229 -5.28 12.02 0.31
CA CYS A 229 -5.76 11.68 -1.03
C CYS A 229 -6.87 12.66 -1.44
N ALA A 230 -6.73 13.26 -2.61
CA ALA A 230 -7.67 14.25 -3.13
C ALA A 230 -8.27 13.79 -4.46
N LYS A 231 -9.59 13.94 -4.59
CA LYS A 231 -10.36 13.58 -5.77
C LYS A 231 -10.57 14.80 -6.65
N ARG A 232 -10.36 14.69 -7.96
CA ARG A 232 -10.59 15.82 -8.89
C ARG A 232 -12.08 16.09 -9.12
N PHE A 233 -12.40 17.34 -9.43
CA PHE A 233 -13.72 17.71 -9.96
C PHE A 233 -14.04 16.97 -11.26
N ILE A 234 -13.07 16.95 -12.18
CA ILE A 234 -13.21 16.26 -13.47
C ILE A 234 -12.78 14.80 -13.29
N LEU A 235 -13.75 13.89 -13.24
CA LEU A 235 -13.53 12.48 -12.89
C LEU A 235 -12.62 11.71 -13.87
N ASN A 236 -12.54 12.14 -15.13
CA ASN A 236 -11.65 11.54 -16.12
C ASN A 236 -10.19 11.99 -15.99
N LYS A 237 -9.87 12.92 -15.08
CA LYS A 237 -8.51 13.30 -14.71
C LYS A 237 -8.12 12.65 -13.38
N SER A 238 -6.88 12.18 -13.27
CA SER A 238 -6.36 11.56 -12.05
C SER A 238 -6.36 12.52 -10.87
N GLY A 239 -6.89 12.09 -9.73
CA GLY A 239 -6.68 12.73 -8.42
C GLY A 239 -5.21 12.80 -8.02
N HIS A 240 -4.93 13.19 -6.77
CA HIS A 240 -3.57 13.20 -6.25
C HIS A 240 -3.50 12.52 -4.89
N ILE A 241 -2.40 11.82 -4.64
CA ILE A 241 -2.17 11.11 -3.38
C ILE A 241 -0.73 11.35 -2.94
N VAL A 242 -0.54 11.59 -1.65
CA VAL A 242 0.77 11.79 -1.04
C VAL A 242 0.84 11.03 0.26
N VAL A 243 2.06 10.70 0.66
CA VAL A 243 2.33 10.15 2.00
C VAL A 243 2.69 11.29 2.93
N VAL A 244 2.14 11.25 4.15
CA VAL A 244 2.56 12.09 5.28
C VAL A 244 3.52 11.26 6.12
N VAL A 245 4.69 11.82 6.36
CA VAL A 245 5.84 11.12 6.93
C VAL A 245 6.25 11.74 8.28
N PRO A 246 6.91 10.99 9.17
CA PRO A 246 7.37 11.53 10.44
C PRO A 246 8.42 12.61 10.24
N GLU A 247 8.35 13.64 11.08
CA GLU A 247 9.36 14.71 11.10
C GLU A 247 10.75 14.17 11.45
N THR A 248 11.77 14.80 10.86
CA THR A 248 13.17 14.57 11.21
C THR A 248 13.71 15.77 11.97
N ASP A 249 14.99 15.77 12.32
CA ASP A 249 15.60 16.94 12.98
C ASP A 249 15.66 18.15 12.04
N THR A 250 15.76 17.91 10.73
CA THR A 250 15.87 18.94 9.69
C THR A 250 14.56 19.18 8.94
N GLU A 251 13.78 18.12 8.71
CA GLU A 251 12.55 18.17 7.93
C GLU A 251 11.36 18.24 8.88
N LYS A 252 10.65 19.38 8.84
CA LYS A 252 9.53 19.67 9.74
C LYS A 252 8.28 20.00 8.95
N ALA A 253 7.13 19.65 9.51
CA ALA A 253 5.83 20.13 9.09
C ALA A 253 5.72 21.64 9.33
N TYR A 254 5.02 22.34 8.45
CA TYR A 254 4.81 23.77 8.58
C TYR A 254 3.68 24.05 9.56
N ARG A 255 3.98 24.93 10.53
CA ARG A 255 3.06 25.30 11.60
C ARG A 255 2.71 26.79 11.57
N LYS A 256 1.49 27.09 11.93
CA LYS A 256 1.02 28.45 12.25
C LYS A 256 0.36 28.40 13.63
N ASP A 257 0.79 29.29 14.52
CA ASP A 257 0.27 29.37 15.90
C ASP A 257 0.35 28.01 16.64
N GLY A 258 1.46 27.28 16.43
CA GLY A 258 1.73 25.97 17.04
C GLY A 258 0.97 24.79 16.41
N LYS A 259 0.04 25.03 15.50
CA LYS A 259 -0.72 23.98 14.79
C LYS A 259 -0.14 23.71 13.41
N VAL A 260 -0.04 22.43 13.05
CA VAL A 260 0.34 22.03 11.70
C VAL A 260 -0.79 22.40 10.75
N ILE A 261 -0.45 23.24 9.76
CA ILE A 261 -1.35 23.55 8.64
C ILE A 261 -0.87 22.89 7.35
N TYR A 262 0.41 22.51 7.29
CA TYR A 262 0.97 21.73 6.19
C TYR A 262 1.82 20.58 6.77
N PRO A 263 1.37 19.33 6.67
CA PRO A 263 2.13 18.21 7.18
C PRO A 263 3.37 17.98 6.32
N LEU A 264 4.38 17.34 6.90
CA LEU A 264 5.56 16.89 6.18
C LEU A 264 5.16 15.74 5.26
N GLN A 265 5.35 15.94 3.97
CA GLN A 265 4.90 15.04 2.92
C GLN A 265 6.08 14.55 2.06
N SER A 266 5.89 13.41 1.42
CA SER A 266 6.72 12.93 0.30
C SER A 266 5.84 12.58 -0.90
N GLN A 267 6.30 12.85 -2.12
CA GLN A 267 5.47 12.66 -3.32
C GLN A 267 6.22 12.41 -4.63
N ALA A 268 5.54 11.71 -5.55
CA ALA A 268 5.83 11.67 -6.98
C ALA A 268 4.75 12.45 -7.78
N GLY A 269 4.73 13.78 -7.64
CA GLY A 269 3.67 14.63 -8.15
C GLY A 269 4.01 15.34 -9.46
N ALA A 270 3.50 16.57 -9.59
CA ALA A 270 3.97 17.48 -10.64
C ALA A 270 5.47 17.78 -10.49
N ASP A 271 5.96 17.83 -9.26
CA ASP A 271 7.36 17.70 -8.94
C ASP A 271 7.51 16.60 -7.88
N ASN A 272 8.69 15.99 -7.85
CA ASN A 272 9.00 14.92 -6.91
C ASN A 272 9.80 15.48 -5.74
N TYR A 273 9.40 15.13 -4.51
CA TYR A 273 10.06 15.57 -3.29
C TYR A 273 10.14 14.41 -2.31
N ASN A 274 11.34 14.12 -1.81
CA ASN A 274 11.53 13.20 -0.69
C ASN A 274 10.90 13.77 0.59
N TYR A 275 10.96 15.09 0.75
CA TYR A 275 10.35 15.82 1.85
C TYR A 275 9.89 17.18 1.35
N PHE A 276 8.68 17.59 1.69
CA PHE A 276 8.20 18.95 1.53
C PHE A 276 7.10 19.27 2.54
N SER A 277 7.09 20.52 3.01
CA SER A 277 6.08 21.03 3.93
C SER A 277 5.78 22.52 3.68
N GLU A 278 6.36 23.11 2.63
CA GLU A 278 6.16 24.53 2.33
C GLU A 278 4.71 24.82 1.92
N ILE A 279 4.18 25.98 2.33
CA ILE A 279 2.83 26.41 1.96
C ILE A 279 2.73 26.52 0.44
N ARG A 280 2.15 25.50 -0.18
CA ARG A 280 1.68 25.51 -1.56
C ARG A 280 0.16 25.59 -1.55
N LYS A 281 -0.42 26.75 -1.16
CA LYS A 281 -1.88 27.01 -1.14
C LYS A 281 -2.70 25.71 -1.02
N ASP A 282 -2.73 25.08 0.16
CA ASP A 282 -3.37 23.77 0.45
C ASP A 282 -3.71 23.00 -0.80
N TRP A 283 -2.72 22.35 -1.42
CA TRP A 283 -2.88 21.86 -2.79
C TRP A 283 -4.14 20.98 -2.93
N TRP A 284 -4.49 20.23 -1.87
CA TRP A 284 -5.68 19.36 -1.78
C TRP A 284 -7.01 20.10 -1.62
N ASP A 285 -6.97 21.38 -1.28
CA ASP A 285 -8.12 22.30 -1.18
C ASP A 285 -8.20 23.30 -2.35
N ASN A 286 -7.37 23.14 -3.38
CA ASN A 286 -7.46 23.97 -4.58
C ASN A 286 -8.87 23.86 -5.20
N LYS A 287 -9.61 24.97 -5.22
CA LYS A 287 -11.00 25.05 -5.70
C LYS A 287 -11.13 25.37 -7.20
N ASP A 288 -10.04 25.40 -7.95
CA ASP A 288 -10.07 25.56 -9.40
C ASP A 288 -10.89 24.40 -10.04
N PRO A 289 -11.97 24.66 -10.81
CA PRO A 289 -12.78 23.59 -11.39
C PRO A 289 -12.05 22.70 -12.41
N GLU A 290 -11.01 23.21 -13.07
CA GLU A 290 -10.26 22.49 -14.10
C GLU A 290 -9.04 21.75 -13.57
N LYS A 291 -8.44 22.30 -12.50
CA LYS A 291 -7.14 21.86 -11.95
C LYS A 291 -7.19 21.47 -10.48
N GLY A 292 -8.28 21.76 -9.79
CA GLY A 292 -8.48 21.54 -8.37
C GLY A 292 -9.17 20.22 -8.03
N TYR A 293 -9.60 20.14 -6.78
CA TYR A 293 -10.11 18.93 -6.15
C TYR A 293 -11.49 19.17 -5.54
N SER A 294 -12.40 18.21 -5.75
CA SER A 294 -13.74 18.24 -5.17
C SER A 294 -13.71 17.99 -3.67
N SER A 295 -12.75 17.19 -3.21
CA SER A 295 -12.62 16.77 -1.81
C SER A 295 -11.25 16.17 -1.55
N ALA A 296 -10.87 16.19 -0.27
CA ALA A 296 -9.67 15.52 0.24
C ALA A 296 -10.04 14.69 1.48
N ILE A 297 -9.31 13.59 1.67
CA ILE A 297 -9.43 12.71 2.82
C ILE A 297 -8.06 12.46 3.43
N PHE A 298 -8.05 12.26 4.74
CA PHE A 298 -6.85 12.05 5.53
C PHE A 298 -6.97 10.73 6.28
N TYR A 299 -5.95 9.90 6.18
CA TYR A 299 -5.94 8.58 6.80
C TYR A 299 -4.59 8.31 7.47
N TYR A 300 -4.66 7.57 8.58
CA TYR A 300 -3.53 7.14 9.38
C TYR A 300 -3.51 5.61 9.46
N HIS A 301 -2.33 5.01 9.43
CA HIS A 301 -2.12 3.61 9.76
C HIS A 301 -0.90 3.47 10.69
N GLU A 302 -1.03 2.60 11.69
CA GLU A 302 0.03 2.29 12.66
C GLU A 302 1.20 1.51 12.08
#